data_AF-A0A165TP18-F1
#
_entry.id   AF-A0A165TP18-F1
#
_cell.length_a   1.000
_cell.length_b   1.000
_cell.length_c   1.000
_cell.angle_alpha   90.00
_cell.angle_beta   90.00
_cell.angle_gamma   90.00
#
_symmetry.space_group_name_H-M   'P 1'
#
loop_
_entity.id
_entity.type
_entity.pdbx_description
1 polymer ?
#
loop_
_entity_poly.entity_id
_entity_poly.type
_entity_poly.pdbx_seq_one_letter_code
_entity_poly.pdbx_strand_id
1 'polypeptide(L)'
;MYNGIGLTTPRGSGTNGYVQRNLSYLRSHETAADRASAWDVAPPKHREPDEAILEHERKRKVEVKCLELQLELEDQGLEEDKIEEQISALREKLLANLASLAPAVKSLKSSDTHGIAAAKKDELNKMARALGTRLDYTEGEAFDREKQEELKMKRIVEKEERERKRQEERARYQAQKEKWEAEKRE
;
A
#
# COMPACT_ATOMS: atom_id res chain seq x y z
N MET A 1 -14.44 -21.31 -31.77
CA MET A 1 -14.47 -22.13 -30.54
C MET A 1 -14.66 -21.19 -29.36
N TYR A 2 -15.69 -21.37 -28.53
CA TYR A 2 -15.98 -20.49 -27.40
C TYR A 2 -15.75 -21.27 -26.11
N ASN A 3 -14.92 -20.74 -25.19
CA ASN A 3 -14.51 -21.42 -23.95
C ASN A 3 -13.96 -22.85 -24.15
N GLY A 4 -13.29 -23.12 -25.28
CA GLY A 4 -12.73 -24.44 -25.59
C GLY A 4 -13.76 -25.53 -25.90
N ILE A 5 -15.04 -25.18 -26.07
CA ILE A 5 -16.13 -26.13 -26.34
C ILE A 5 -16.67 -25.93 -27.77
N GLY A 6 -17.04 -27.04 -28.42
CA GLY A 6 -17.65 -27.05 -29.75
C GLY A 6 -16.66 -27.21 -30.90
N LEU A 7 -17.13 -26.99 -32.13
CA LEU A 7 -16.30 -27.07 -33.35
C LEU A 7 -15.56 -25.75 -33.61
N THR A 8 -14.38 -25.84 -34.23
CA THR A 8 -13.63 -24.66 -34.70
C THR A 8 -14.35 -23.99 -35.87
N THR A 9 -14.90 -24.77 -36.79
CA THR A 9 -15.77 -24.36 -37.88
C THR A 9 -16.89 -25.39 -38.10
N PRO A 10 -18.15 -24.98 -38.38
CA PRO A 10 -19.21 -25.90 -38.74
C PRO A 10 -19.05 -26.50 -40.15
N ARG A 11 -18.20 -25.90 -41.00
CA ARG A 11 -17.96 -26.36 -42.38
C ARG A 11 -17.31 -27.75 -42.37
N GLY A 12 -17.89 -28.69 -43.13
CA GLY A 12 -17.42 -30.08 -43.19
C GLY A 12 -17.96 -30.98 -42.07
N SER A 13 -18.68 -30.43 -41.07
CA SER A 13 -19.29 -31.23 -40.00
C SER A 13 -20.68 -31.79 -40.36
N GLY A 14 -21.29 -31.30 -41.43
CA GLY A 14 -22.68 -31.66 -41.80
C GLY A 14 -23.75 -31.14 -40.83
N THR A 15 -23.40 -30.26 -39.89
CA THR A 15 -24.33 -29.67 -38.90
C THR A 15 -24.26 -28.14 -38.93
N ASN A 16 -25.20 -27.48 -38.25
CA ASN A 16 -25.21 -26.02 -38.09
C ASN A 16 -24.19 -25.51 -37.05
N GLY A 17 -23.47 -26.40 -36.35
CA GLY A 17 -22.51 -26.02 -35.30
C GLY A 17 -23.14 -25.48 -34.02
N TYR A 18 -24.44 -25.69 -33.80
CA TYR A 18 -25.13 -25.23 -32.59
C TYR A 18 -24.71 -26.08 -31.38
N VAL A 19 -24.21 -25.43 -30.33
CA VAL A 19 -23.73 -26.10 -29.11
C VAL A 19 -24.66 -25.74 -27.96
N GLN A 20 -25.24 -26.76 -27.32
CA GLN A 20 -26.08 -26.60 -26.13
C GLN A 20 -25.35 -27.11 -24.89
N ARG A 21 -25.53 -26.41 -23.76
CA ARG A 21 -25.02 -26.89 -22.47
C ARG A 21 -25.74 -28.18 -22.05
N ASN A 22 -24.99 -29.14 -21.50
CA ASN A 22 -25.59 -30.34 -20.92
C ASN A 22 -26.27 -29.99 -19.59
N LEU A 23 -27.59 -30.18 -19.51
CA LEU A 23 -28.41 -29.93 -18.32
C LEU A 23 -28.25 -31.03 -17.25
N SER A 24 -27.89 -32.24 -17.66
CA SER A 24 -27.73 -33.42 -16.79
C SER A 24 -26.29 -33.59 -16.30
N TYR A 25 -25.38 -32.72 -16.70
CA TYR A 25 -23.99 -32.76 -16.24
C TYR A 25 -23.91 -32.30 -14.79
N LEU A 26 -23.59 -33.22 -13.88
CA LEU A 26 -23.29 -32.90 -12.49
C LEU A 26 -21.94 -32.18 -12.44
N ARG A 27 -21.91 -30.98 -11.87
CA ARG A 27 -20.64 -30.29 -11.58
C ARG A 27 -19.85 -31.18 -10.63
N SER A 28 -18.61 -31.53 -10.97
CA SER A 28 -17.73 -32.17 -10.00
C SER A 28 -17.56 -31.21 -8.83
N HIS A 29 -18.08 -31.57 -7.67
CA HIS A 29 -17.76 -30.85 -6.46
C HIS A 29 -16.26 -31.06 -6.18
N GLU A 30 -15.60 -30.03 -5.61
CA GLU A 30 -14.24 -30.18 -5.11
C GLU A 30 -14.17 -31.44 -4.24
N THR A 31 -13.18 -32.31 -4.52
CA THR A 31 -12.97 -33.51 -3.72
C THR A 31 -12.46 -33.13 -2.32
N ALA A 32 -12.45 -34.09 -1.40
CA ALA A 32 -11.84 -33.85 -0.08
C ALA A 32 -10.35 -33.49 -0.19
N ALA A 33 -9.65 -34.04 -1.18
CA ALA A 33 -8.26 -33.71 -1.48
C ALA A 33 -8.12 -32.28 -2.02
N ASP A 34 -9.01 -31.84 -2.91
CA ASP A 34 -8.99 -30.47 -3.45
C ASP A 34 -9.27 -29.42 -2.35
N ARG A 35 -10.15 -29.74 -1.40
CA ARG A 35 -10.41 -28.86 -0.24
C ARG A 35 -9.24 -28.82 0.72
N ALA A 36 -8.52 -29.93 0.90
CA ALA A 36 -7.34 -29.98 1.75
C ALA A 36 -6.18 -29.18 1.13
N SER A 37 -5.95 -29.35 -0.18
CA SER A 37 -4.88 -28.64 -0.89
C SER A 37 -5.13 -27.13 -0.99
N ALA A 38 -6.38 -26.66 -0.90
CA ALA A 38 -6.70 -25.23 -0.83
C ALA A 38 -6.03 -24.52 0.36
N TRP A 39 -5.76 -25.23 1.46
CA TRP A 39 -5.04 -24.70 2.62
C TRP A 39 -3.52 -24.67 2.43
N ASP A 40 -2.99 -25.47 1.50
CA ASP A 40 -1.57 -25.45 1.10
C ASP A 40 -1.27 -24.36 0.06
N VAL A 41 -2.30 -23.73 -0.52
CA VAL A 41 -2.13 -22.62 -1.45
C VAL A 41 -1.66 -21.40 -0.68
N ALA A 42 -0.46 -20.92 -1.04
CA ALA A 42 0.08 -19.70 -0.46
C ALA A 42 -0.91 -18.54 -0.63
N PRO A 43 -1.10 -17.69 0.40
CA PRO A 43 -2.00 -16.56 0.32
C PRO A 43 -1.63 -15.67 -0.88
N PRO A 44 -2.63 -15.04 -1.52
CA PRO A 44 -2.38 -14.17 -2.66
C PRO A 44 -1.39 -13.09 -2.27
N LYS A 45 -0.28 -12.99 -2.99
CA LYS A 45 0.75 -11.99 -2.73
C LYS A 45 0.17 -10.60 -3.00
N HIS A 46 0.00 -9.80 -1.96
CA HIS A 46 -0.23 -8.37 -2.11
C HIS A 46 1.02 -7.74 -2.70
N ARG A 47 0.93 -7.21 -3.92
CA ARG A 47 2.03 -6.46 -4.52
C ARG A 47 2.05 -5.08 -3.89
N GLU A 48 3.15 -4.77 -3.20
CA GLU A 48 3.36 -3.43 -2.69
C GLU A 48 3.51 -2.42 -3.84
N PRO A 49 3.10 -1.15 -3.63
CA PRO A 49 3.39 -0.09 -4.58
C PRO A 49 4.91 0.07 -4.73
N ASP A 50 5.39 0.22 -5.96
CA ASP A 50 6.80 0.42 -6.25
C ASP A 50 7.10 1.92 -6.27
N GLU A 51 8.02 2.36 -5.41
CA GLU A 51 8.40 3.76 -5.28
C GLU A 51 8.99 4.33 -6.57
N ALA A 52 9.77 3.52 -7.33
CA ALA A 52 10.37 3.96 -8.58
C ALA A 52 9.30 4.29 -9.64
N ILE A 53 8.22 3.49 -9.67
CA ILE A 53 7.10 3.72 -10.60
C ILE A 53 6.31 4.97 -10.18
N LEU A 54 6.08 5.16 -8.88
CA LEU A 54 5.39 6.35 -8.37
C LEU A 54 6.19 7.63 -8.65
N GLU A 55 7.51 7.60 -8.48
CA GLU A 55 8.39 8.71 -8.83
C GLU A 55 8.40 9.00 -10.33
N HIS A 56 8.43 7.96 -11.15
CA HIS A 56 8.36 8.09 -12.60
C HIS A 56 7.05 8.77 -13.03
N GLU A 57 5.91 8.37 -12.48
CA GLU A 57 4.63 9.02 -12.77
C GLU A 57 4.59 10.49 -12.30
N ARG A 58 5.24 10.83 -11.17
CA ARG A 58 5.38 12.23 -10.74
C ARG A 58 6.22 13.05 -11.73
N LYS A 59 7.36 12.54 -12.18
CA LYS A 59 8.22 13.20 -13.17
C LYS A 59 7.52 13.33 -14.52
N ARG A 60 6.83 12.28 -14.97
CA ARG A 60 6.04 12.29 -16.20
C ARG A 60 5.00 13.41 -16.19
N LYS A 61 4.33 13.67 -15.06
CA LYS A 61 3.40 14.79 -14.94
C LYS A 61 4.05 16.16 -15.06
N VAL A 62 5.30 16.32 -14.63
CA VAL A 62 6.05 17.55 -14.88
C VAL A 62 6.22 17.76 -16.36
N GLU A 63 6.69 16.73 -17.08
CA GLU A 63 6.90 16.81 -18.53
C GLU A 63 5.60 17.03 -19.30
N VAL A 64 4.49 16.42 -18.86
CA VAL A 64 3.17 16.68 -19.46
C VAL A 64 2.79 18.16 -19.33
N LYS A 65 2.98 18.77 -18.14
CA LYS A 65 2.70 20.20 -17.95
C LYS A 65 3.63 21.12 -18.75
N CYS A 66 4.91 20.74 -18.87
CA CYS A 66 5.86 21.45 -19.73
C CYS A 66 5.39 21.43 -21.19
N LEU A 67 4.92 20.27 -21.66
CA LEU A 67 4.43 20.10 -23.02
C LEU A 67 3.10 20.83 -23.26
N GLU A 68 2.20 20.83 -22.28
CA GLU A 68 0.96 21.64 -22.32
C GLU A 68 1.29 23.12 -22.48
N LEU A 69 2.20 23.66 -21.66
CA LEU A 69 2.63 25.06 -21.78
C LEU A 69 3.30 25.33 -23.13
N GLN A 70 4.14 24.41 -23.61
CA GLN A 70 4.78 24.55 -24.92
C GLN A 70 3.75 24.76 -26.03
N LEU A 71 2.74 23.88 -26.10
CA LEU A 71 1.67 23.97 -27.09
C LEU A 71 0.91 25.30 -26.98
N GLU A 72 0.61 25.75 -25.76
CA GLU A 72 -0.07 27.04 -25.55
C GLU A 72 0.74 28.25 -26.04
N LEU A 73 2.08 28.23 -25.86
CA LEU A 73 2.94 29.33 -26.29
C LEU A 73 3.21 29.29 -27.80
N GLU A 74 3.30 28.10 -28.39
CA GLU A 74 3.39 27.91 -29.84
C GLU A 74 2.11 28.41 -30.53
N ASP A 75 0.93 28.09 -30.00
CA ASP A 75 -0.36 28.59 -30.50
C ASP A 75 -0.48 30.12 -30.40
N GLN A 76 0.20 30.74 -29.44
CA GLN A 76 0.29 32.20 -29.29
C GLN A 76 1.29 32.84 -30.27
N GLY A 77 2.07 32.04 -31.00
CA GLY A 77 3.07 32.53 -31.96
C GLY A 77 4.29 33.17 -31.31
N LEU A 78 4.65 32.75 -30.10
CA LEU A 78 5.88 33.19 -29.44
C LEU A 78 7.13 32.63 -30.14
N GLU A 79 8.25 33.31 -29.94
CA GLU A 79 9.55 32.94 -30.49
C GLU A 79 10.13 31.74 -29.73
N GLU A 80 10.73 30.78 -30.44
CA GLU A 80 11.20 29.49 -29.89
C GLU A 80 12.13 29.68 -28.67
N ASP A 81 13.08 30.61 -28.72
CA ASP A 81 14.00 30.88 -27.61
C ASP A 81 13.26 31.26 -26.30
N LYS A 82 12.20 32.07 -26.41
CA LYS A 82 11.41 32.50 -25.25
C LYS A 82 10.54 31.37 -24.72
N ILE A 83 10.09 30.47 -25.60
CA ILE A 83 9.33 29.28 -25.22
C ILE A 83 10.22 28.35 -24.39
N GLU A 84 11.45 28.09 -24.83
CA GLU A 84 12.42 27.25 -24.10
C GLU A 84 12.77 27.82 -22.72
N GLU A 85 12.99 29.14 -22.62
CA GLU A 85 13.25 29.81 -21.33
C GLU A 85 12.08 29.65 -20.35
N GLN A 86 10.84 29.80 -20.81
CA GLN A 86 9.66 29.65 -19.96
C GLN A 86 9.43 28.19 -19.53
N ILE A 87 9.62 27.24 -20.44
CA ILE A 87 9.48 25.80 -20.16
C ILE A 87 10.57 25.34 -19.18
N SER A 88 11.81 25.74 -19.37
CA SER A 88 12.92 25.39 -18.45
C SER A 88 12.67 25.93 -17.05
N ALA A 89 12.25 27.19 -16.93
CA ALA A 89 11.86 27.79 -15.66
C ALA A 89 10.67 27.06 -15.00
N LEU A 90 9.68 26.63 -15.79
CA LEU A 90 8.55 25.84 -15.28
C LEU A 90 9.00 24.45 -14.81
N ARG A 91 9.85 23.77 -15.59
CA ARG A 91 10.40 22.46 -15.26
C ARG A 91 11.15 22.51 -13.93
N GLU A 92 12.04 23.48 -13.74
CA GLU A 92 12.78 23.65 -12.47
C GLU A 92 11.84 23.91 -11.28
N LYS A 93 10.84 24.77 -11.45
CA LYS A 93 9.85 25.08 -10.40
C LYS A 93 9.03 23.85 -10.01
N LEU A 94 8.62 23.03 -10.97
CA LEU A 94 7.84 21.83 -10.71
C LEU A 94 8.69 20.69 -10.14
N LEU A 95 9.94 20.55 -10.59
CA LEU A 95 10.88 19.59 -10.02
C LEU A 95 11.19 19.92 -8.54
N ALA A 96 11.36 21.19 -8.21
CA ALA A 96 11.52 21.64 -6.83
C ALA A 96 10.30 21.33 -5.95
N ASN A 97 9.10 21.27 -6.54
CA ASN A 97 7.82 21.03 -5.86
C ASN A 97 7.19 19.66 -6.18
N LEU A 98 7.99 18.64 -6.48
CA LEU A 98 7.50 17.31 -6.88
C LEU A 98 6.52 16.68 -5.88
N ALA A 99 6.72 16.90 -4.58
CA ALA A 99 5.84 16.37 -3.53
C ALA A 99 4.41 16.91 -3.64
N SER A 100 4.25 18.15 -4.11
CA SER A 100 2.93 18.77 -4.30
C SER A 100 2.16 18.21 -5.51
N LEU A 101 2.87 17.59 -6.46
CA LEU A 101 2.29 17.04 -7.68
C LEU A 101 1.75 15.60 -7.54
N ALA A 102 1.71 15.09 -6.31
CA ALA A 102 1.11 13.79 -6.03
C ALA A 102 -0.35 13.74 -6.54
N PRO A 103 -0.76 12.68 -7.26
CA PRO A 103 -2.14 12.56 -7.71
C PRO A 103 -3.12 12.57 -6.54
N ALA A 104 -4.22 13.29 -6.70
CA ALA A 104 -5.37 13.09 -5.81
C ALA A 104 -5.96 11.69 -6.05
N VAL A 105 -6.32 10.96 -4.99
CA VAL A 105 -6.83 9.58 -5.08
C VAL A 105 -7.97 9.42 -6.10
N LYS A 106 -8.85 10.42 -6.21
CA LYS A 106 -10.00 10.44 -7.14
C LYS A 106 -9.62 10.63 -8.61
N SER A 107 -8.41 11.12 -8.88
CA SER A 107 -7.91 11.40 -10.24
C SER A 107 -7.16 10.21 -10.85
N LEU A 108 -6.92 9.13 -10.09
CA LEU A 108 -6.24 7.96 -10.61
C LEU A 108 -7.12 7.22 -11.61
N LYS A 109 -6.49 6.83 -12.73
CA LYS A 109 -7.09 5.97 -13.73
C LYS A 109 -7.02 4.52 -13.26
N SER A 110 -7.91 3.67 -13.76
CA SER A 110 -7.89 2.22 -13.47
C SER A 110 -6.58 1.54 -13.87
N SER A 111 -5.84 2.11 -14.83
CA SER A 111 -4.52 1.64 -15.26
C SER A 111 -3.39 1.96 -14.28
N ASP A 112 -3.58 2.90 -13.33
CA ASP A 112 -2.56 3.30 -12.36
C ASP A 112 -2.57 2.35 -11.15
N THR A 113 -2.12 1.12 -11.39
CA THR A 113 -2.16 0.03 -10.41
C THR A 113 -1.35 0.35 -9.15
N HIS A 114 -0.16 0.92 -9.31
CA HIS A 114 0.73 1.27 -8.19
C HIS A 114 0.22 2.48 -7.42
N GLY A 115 -0.31 3.50 -8.09
CA GLY A 115 -0.95 4.63 -7.43
C GLY A 115 -2.18 4.20 -6.63
N ILE A 116 -3.02 3.32 -7.20
CA ILE A 116 -4.21 2.78 -6.49
C ILE A 116 -3.77 1.95 -5.28
N ALA A 117 -2.70 1.15 -5.42
CA ALA A 117 -2.17 0.36 -4.31
C ALA A 117 -1.63 1.24 -3.18
N ALA A 118 -0.90 2.30 -3.50
CA ALA A 118 -0.42 3.28 -2.51
C ALA A 118 -1.58 3.98 -1.78
N ALA A 119 -2.57 4.47 -2.53
CA ALA A 119 -3.75 5.09 -1.94
C ALA A 119 -4.52 4.15 -1.02
N LYS A 120 -4.70 2.88 -1.43
CA LYS A 120 -5.33 1.85 -0.59
C LYS A 120 -4.51 1.54 0.65
N LYS A 121 -3.18 1.51 0.57
CA LYS A 121 -2.30 1.30 1.73
C LYS A 121 -2.52 2.42 2.76
N ASP A 122 -2.59 3.67 2.31
CA ASP A 122 -2.86 4.82 3.18
C ASP A 122 -4.27 4.79 3.80
N GLU A 123 -5.28 4.43 3.01
CA GLU A 123 -6.66 4.26 3.47
C GLU A 123 -6.77 3.15 4.53
N LEU A 124 -6.14 2.00 4.29
CA LEU A 124 -6.10 0.88 5.24
C LEU A 124 -5.34 1.27 6.51
N ASN A 125 -4.21 1.98 6.40
CA ASN A 125 -3.48 2.50 7.56
C ASN A 125 -4.32 3.48 8.39
N LYS A 126 -5.11 4.33 7.73
CA LYS A 126 -6.04 5.24 8.42
C LYS A 126 -7.16 4.48 9.11
N MET A 127 -7.72 3.47 8.46
CA MET A 127 -8.77 2.61 9.01
C MET A 127 -8.25 1.80 10.20
N ALA A 128 -7.06 1.22 10.09
CA ALA A 128 -6.34 0.50 11.15
C ALA A 128 -6.19 1.37 12.40
N ARG A 129 -5.72 2.61 12.24
CA ARG A 129 -5.63 3.58 13.35
C ARG A 129 -6.99 3.90 13.96
N ALA A 130 -8.03 4.06 13.13
CA ALA A 130 -9.38 4.34 13.61
C ALA A 130 -9.98 3.16 14.41
N LEU A 131 -9.65 1.92 14.02
CA LEU A 131 -10.05 0.69 14.72
C LEU A 131 -9.16 0.39 15.95
N GLY A 132 -8.11 1.16 16.18
CA GLY A 132 -7.18 0.96 17.29
C GLY A 132 -6.27 -0.26 17.11
N THR A 133 -6.06 -0.72 15.88
CA THR A 133 -5.08 -1.80 15.62
C THR A 133 -3.67 -1.25 15.79
N ARG A 134 -2.77 -2.09 16.32
CA ARG A 134 -1.36 -1.73 16.49
C ARG A 134 -0.69 -1.65 15.11
N LEU A 135 0.33 -0.78 14.96
CA LEU A 135 1.11 -0.73 13.71
C LEU A 135 1.90 -2.02 13.48
N ASP A 136 2.36 -2.66 14.55
CA ASP A 136 3.14 -3.89 14.48
C ASP A 136 2.27 -5.16 14.37
N TYR A 137 0.96 -4.99 14.14
CA TYR A 137 0.05 -6.12 14.00
C TYR A 137 0.31 -6.83 12.68
N THR A 138 0.66 -8.12 12.74
CA THR A 138 0.69 -8.97 11.55
C THR A 138 -0.47 -9.98 11.58
N GLU A 139 -1.04 -10.25 10.42
CA GLU A 139 -2.13 -11.21 10.28
C GLU A 139 -1.64 -12.62 10.66
N GLY A 140 -2.44 -13.36 11.43
CA GLY A 140 -2.12 -14.72 11.86
C GLY A 140 -1.38 -14.83 13.20
N GLU A 141 -0.70 -13.78 13.67
CA GLU A 141 -0.02 -13.79 14.98
C GLU A 141 -0.98 -14.07 16.16
N ALA A 142 -2.24 -13.70 16.00
CA ALA A 142 -3.27 -13.98 16.99
C ALA A 142 -3.61 -15.47 17.13
N PHE A 143 -3.22 -16.34 16.19
CA PHE A 143 -3.46 -17.78 16.28
C PHE A 143 -2.19 -18.57 16.63
N ASP A 144 -1.01 -17.95 16.52
CA ASP A 144 0.28 -18.54 16.88
C ASP A 144 0.48 -18.55 18.40
N ARG A 145 0.24 -19.71 19.03
CA ARG A 145 0.33 -19.87 20.48
C ARG A 145 1.71 -19.48 21.04
N GLU A 146 2.80 -19.88 20.38
CA GLU A 146 4.17 -19.56 20.79
C GLU A 146 4.42 -18.04 20.79
N LYS A 147 4.02 -17.36 19.71
CA LYS A 147 4.15 -15.90 19.62
C LYS A 147 3.31 -15.18 20.67
N GLN A 148 2.12 -15.68 20.99
CA GLN A 148 1.32 -15.11 22.07
C GLN A 148 1.99 -15.24 23.44
N GLU A 149 2.61 -16.39 23.72
CA GLU A 149 3.34 -16.63 24.96
C GLU A 149 4.57 -15.70 25.05
N GLU A 150 5.32 -15.53 23.95
CA GLU A 150 6.42 -14.56 23.88
C GLU A 150 5.96 -13.13 24.11
N LEU A 151 4.86 -12.69 23.47
CA LEU A 151 4.31 -11.36 23.65
C LEU A 151 3.84 -11.14 25.08
N LYS A 152 3.31 -12.17 25.75
CA LYS A 152 2.92 -12.11 27.16
C LYS A 152 4.14 -11.94 28.06
N MET A 153 5.20 -12.71 27.83
CA MET A 153 6.45 -12.59 28.59
C MET A 153 7.12 -11.23 28.38
N LYS A 154 7.19 -10.74 27.14
CA LYS A 154 7.68 -9.39 26.81
C LYS A 154 6.91 -8.31 27.59
N ARG A 155 5.58 -8.41 27.66
CA ARG A 155 4.74 -7.48 28.45
C ARG A 155 5.00 -7.54 29.95
N ILE A 156 5.38 -8.69 30.50
CA ILE A 156 5.70 -8.83 31.93
C ILE A 156 7.04 -8.17 32.21
N VAL A 157 8.07 -8.49 31.43
CA VAL A 157 9.42 -7.91 31.56
C VAL A 157 9.37 -6.38 31.39
N GLU A 158 8.64 -5.87 30.39
CA GLU A 158 8.49 -4.42 30.18
C GLU A 158 7.83 -3.73 31.39
N LYS A 159 6.84 -4.37 32.01
CA LYS A 159 6.20 -3.84 33.23
C LYS A 159 7.17 -3.82 34.40
N GLU A 160 7.93 -4.89 34.61
CA GLU A 160 8.94 -4.98 35.67
C GLU A 160 10.04 -3.92 35.50
N GLU A 161 10.55 -3.73 34.27
CA GLU A 161 11.52 -2.68 33.98
C GLU A 161 10.96 -1.28 34.21
N ARG A 162 9.69 -1.05 33.81
CA ARG A 162 9.02 0.23 34.05
C ARG A 162 8.78 0.51 35.52
N GLU A 163 8.52 -0.51 36.33
CA GLU A 163 8.43 -0.39 37.77
C GLU A 163 9.79 -0.14 38.42
N ARG A 164 10.84 -0.85 37.99
CA ARG A 164 12.22 -0.62 38.42
C ARG A 164 12.65 0.82 38.16
N LYS A 165 12.45 1.33 36.92
CA LYS A 165 12.75 2.73 36.58
C LYS A 165 11.98 3.73 37.44
N ARG A 166 10.70 3.50 37.72
CA ARG A 166 9.90 4.36 38.61
C ARG A 166 10.41 4.34 40.06
N GLN A 167 10.88 3.20 40.55
CA GLN A 167 11.47 3.09 41.89
C GLN A 167 12.82 3.82 41.96
N GLU A 168 13.68 3.67 40.96
CA GLU A 168 14.95 4.39 40.85
C GLU A 168 14.73 5.91 40.79
N GLU A 169 13.76 6.39 39.99
CA GLU A 169 13.43 7.81 39.90
C GLU A 169 12.90 8.37 41.22
N ARG A 170 12.02 7.63 41.91
CA ARG A 170 11.54 8.00 43.25
C ARG A 170 12.67 8.07 44.28
N ALA A 171 13.58 7.10 44.26
CA ALA A 171 14.74 7.08 45.16
C ALA A 171 15.68 8.26 44.87
N ARG A 172 15.93 8.59 43.59
CA ARG A 172 16.71 9.78 43.19
C ARG A 172 16.06 11.07 43.66
N TYR A 173 14.74 11.19 43.51
CA TYR A 173 13.99 12.35 43.98
C TYR A 173 14.06 12.51 45.50
N GLN A 174 13.91 11.42 46.26
CA GLN A 174 14.05 11.47 47.73
C GLN A 174 15.47 11.88 48.15
N ALA A 175 16.51 11.30 47.53
CA ALA A 175 17.89 11.68 47.82
C ALA A 175 18.20 13.15 47.47
N GLN A 176 17.61 13.71 46.40
CA GLN A 176 17.72 15.14 46.10
C GLN A 176 16.99 16.01 47.13
N LYS A 177 15.79 15.59 47.55
CA LYS A 177 15.02 16.30 48.57
C LYS A 177 15.75 16.35 49.92
N GLU A 178 16.32 15.22 50.35
CA GLU A 178 17.13 15.14 51.58
C GLU A 178 18.36 16.05 51.51
N LYS A 179 19.05 16.10 50.36
CA LYS A 179 20.17 17.04 50.14
C LYS A 179 19.74 18.49 50.24
N TRP A 180 18.62 18.86 49.61
CA TRP A 180 18.08 20.23 49.66
C TRP A 180 17.64 20.62 51.08
N GLU A 181 17.01 19.71 51.82
CA GLU A 181 16.64 19.94 53.22
C GLU A 181 17.87 20.08 54.13
N ALA A 182 18.95 19.34 53.86
CA ALA A 182 20.22 19.48 54.59
C ALA A 182 20.90 20.83 54.31
N GLU A 183 20.97 21.26 53.05
CA GLU A 183 21.55 22.56 52.65
C GLU A 183 20.77 23.75 53.21
N LYS A 184 19.46 23.61 53.44
CA LYS A 184 18.62 24.64 54.05
C LYS A 184 18.72 24.70 55.57
N ARG A 185 19.34 23.69 56.19
CA ARG A 185 19.48 23.55 57.66
C ARG A 185 20.83 24.04 58.17
N GLU A 186 21.83 24.17 57.30
CA GLU A 186 23.05 24.98 57.50
C GLU A 186 22.78 26.47 57.27
#